data_AF-A0A6L9YV48-F1
#
_entry.id   AF-A0A6L9YV48-F1
#
_cell.length_a   1.000
_cell.length_b   1.000
_cell.length_c   1.000
_cell.angle_alpha   90.00
_cell.angle_beta   90.00
_cell.angle_gamma   90.00
#
_symmetry.space_group_name_H-M   'P 1'
#
loop_
_entity.id
_entity.type
_entity.pdbx_description
1 polymer ?
#
loop_
_entity_poly.entity_id
_entity_poly.type
_entity_poly.pdbx_seq_one_letter_code
_entity_poly.pdbx_strand_id
1 'polypeptide(L)'
;MEALMDVINRYEDLLDRLDDRAIARLNASIESAYKSLIAKLQDAYPRLSKDMSLIPAERDLLITAQLKDLLNVIKPDARDELAELIKTADGLGGESVEDLIRTIDPDFKVATFSRVSVEAAAIAADQSYQALLRRGETFAKGASETIAQGVLQGWGSARVAKAIKRQTEATQRAASMIARTETVRAAAGASKQRYVNSGVNYGIWITVITEVCSWCVGKGGQIYKIEDMVIPQHPNCRCTIIPVTPGWAKNDLIDFNAIADYSERVKKASGVKVRFDKAPFENLPPESISIESLKRKRSKL
;
A
#
# COMPACT_ATOMS: atom_id res chain seq x y z
N MET A 1 11.83 -6.02 19.84
CA MET A 1 12.96 -6.58 19.06
C MET A 1 12.50 -7.44 17.88
N GLU A 2 11.63 -8.44 18.06
CA GLU A 2 11.21 -9.35 16.96
C GLU A 2 10.51 -8.64 15.79
N ALA A 3 9.58 -7.72 16.08
CA ALA A 3 8.87 -6.94 15.05
C ALA A 3 9.77 -5.95 14.28
N LEU A 4 10.85 -5.48 14.92
CA LEU A 4 11.85 -4.60 14.30
C LEU A 4 12.72 -5.38 13.31
N MET A 5 13.23 -6.54 13.73
CA MET A 5 13.99 -7.42 12.86
C MET A 5 13.19 -7.88 11.64
N ASP A 6 11.88 -8.12 11.79
CA ASP A 6 11.00 -8.44 10.66
C ASP A 6 10.92 -7.31 9.62
N VAL A 7 10.86 -6.05 10.04
CA VAL A 7 10.83 -4.90 9.13
C VAL A 7 12.17 -4.72 8.40
N ILE A 8 13.29 -4.91 9.12
CA ILE A 8 14.64 -4.81 8.56
C ILE A 8 14.89 -5.93 7.55
N ASN A 9 14.64 -7.18 7.90
CA ASN A 9 14.86 -8.32 7.02
C ASN A 9 14.02 -8.21 5.73
N ARG A 10 12.76 -7.75 5.84
CA ARG A 10 11.91 -7.50 4.67
C ARG A 10 12.42 -6.37 3.78
N TYR A 11 13.05 -5.36 4.38
CA TYR A 11 13.68 -4.28 3.62
C TYR A 11 14.93 -4.79 2.89
N GLU A 12 15.80 -5.56 3.55
CA GLU A 12 16.98 -6.19 2.92
C GLU A 12 16.59 -7.10 1.75
N ASP A 13 15.65 -8.02 1.95
CA ASP A 13 15.11 -8.91 0.90
C ASP A 13 14.51 -8.15 -0.30
N LEU A 14 14.01 -6.94 -0.05
CA LEU A 14 13.43 -6.08 -1.07
C LEU A 14 14.51 -5.32 -1.85
N LEU A 15 15.56 -4.86 -1.18
CA LEU A 15 16.69 -4.18 -1.81
C LEU A 15 17.36 -5.07 -2.86
N ASP A 16 17.51 -6.36 -2.58
CA ASP A 16 18.08 -7.34 -3.53
C ASP A 16 17.31 -7.45 -4.85
N ARG A 17 16.07 -6.95 -4.90
CA ARG A 17 15.18 -7.01 -6.06
C ARG A 17 15.06 -5.67 -6.80
N LEU A 18 15.65 -4.60 -6.28
CA LEU A 18 15.55 -3.25 -6.83
C LEU A 18 16.86 -2.82 -7.49
N ASP A 19 16.77 -1.97 -8.52
CA ASP A 19 17.96 -1.32 -9.08
C ASP A 19 18.41 -0.14 -8.20
N ASP A 20 19.68 0.28 -8.34
CA ASP A 20 20.27 1.36 -7.53
C ASP A 20 19.45 2.66 -7.56
N ARG A 21 18.81 2.94 -8.70
CA ARG A 21 17.99 4.14 -8.87
C ARG A 21 16.67 4.04 -8.12
N ALA A 22 16.03 2.87 -8.11
CA ALA A 22 14.83 2.59 -7.34
C ALA A 22 15.12 2.61 -5.84
N ILE A 23 16.26 2.05 -5.41
CA ILE A 23 16.73 2.12 -4.03
C ILE A 23 16.92 3.58 -3.60
N ALA A 24 17.60 4.39 -4.41
CA ALA A 24 17.80 5.81 -4.12
C ALA A 24 16.48 6.58 -3.96
N ARG A 25 15.50 6.33 -4.84
CA ARG A 25 14.15 6.93 -4.75
C ARG A 25 13.39 6.49 -3.49
N LEU A 26 13.44 5.21 -3.15
CA LEU A 26 12.82 4.67 -1.94
C LEU A 26 13.42 5.32 -0.69
N ASN A 27 14.75 5.39 -0.61
CA ASN A 27 15.46 5.97 0.53
C ASN A 27 15.15 7.46 0.70
N ALA A 28 15.11 8.22 -0.39
CA ALA A 28 14.69 9.62 -0.37
C ALA A 28 13.24 9.78 0.13
N SER A 29 12.35 8.86 -0.25
CA SER A 29 10.94 8.86 0.17
C SER A 29 10.80 8.55 1.67
N ILE A 30 11.58 7.61 2.20
CA ILE A 30 11.64 7.28 3.64
C ILE A 30 12.13 8.50 4.44
N GLU A 31 13.23 9.12 4.01
CA GLU A 31 13.80 10.30 4.66
C GLU A 31 12.81 11.48 4.70
N SER A 32 12.17 11.75 3.56
CA SER A 32 11.13 12.80 3.44
C SER A 32 9.89 12.50 4.28
N ALA A 33 9.46 11.23 4.33
CA ALA A 33 8.34 10.82 5.16
C ALA A 33 8.62 11.02 6.64
N TYR A 34 9.81 10.61 7.08
CA TYR A 34 10.26 10.77 8.45
C TYR A 34 10.33 12.24 8.86
N LYS A 35 11.02 13.09 8.08
CA LYS A 35 11.12 14.54 8.32
C LYS A 35 9.74 15.20 8.42
N SER A 36 8.83 14.83 7.51
CA SER A 36 7.46 15.37 7.51
C SER A 36 6.65 14.96 8.74
N LEU A 37 6.83 13.75 9.26
CA LEU A 37 6.10 13.28 10.44
C LEU A 37 6.64 13.92 11.72
N ILE A 38 7.96 14.08 11.85
CA ILE A 38 8.57 14.80 12.96
C ILE A 38 8.05 16.23 13.04
N ALA A 39 8.04 16.96 11.92
CA ALA A 39 7.53 18.34 11.89
C ALA A 39 6.04 18.41 12.29
N LYS A 40 5.24 17.42 11.87
CA LYS A 40 3.82 17.33 12.22
C LYS A 40 3.63 17.05 13.71
N LEU A 41 4.41 16.13 14.28
CA LEU A 41 4.38 15.82 15.71
C LEU A 41 4.79 17.05 16.52
N GLN A 42 5.83 17.78 16.13
CA GLN A 42 6.25 19.02 16.79
C GLN A 42 5.15 20.09 16.82
N ASP A 43 4.37 20.28 15.75
CA ASP A 43 3.22 21.21 15.75
C ASP A 43 2.05 20.69 16.61
N ALA A 44 1.85 19.37 16.66
CA ALA A 44 0.71 18.76 17.34
C ALA A 44 0.92 18.63 18.86
N TYR A 45 2.15 18.37 19.32
CA TYR A 45 2.49 18.11 20.72
C TYR A 45 2.01 19.20 21.70
N PRO A 46 2.16 20.51 21.40
CA PRO A 46 1.65 21.58 22.26
C PRO A 46 0.12 21.58 22.45
N ARG A 47 -0.64 20.92 21.55
CA ARG A 47 -2.11 20.82 21.59
C ARG A 47 -2.59 19.50 22.20
N LEU A 48 -1.80 18.42 22.08
CA LEU A 48 -2.10 17.10 22.64
C LEU A 48 -2.12 17.08 24.18
N SER A 49 -1.36 17.96 24.82
CA SER A 49 -1.37 18.14 26.28
C SER A 49 -2.71 18.65 26.84
N LYS A 50 -3.64 19.10 25.98
CA LYS A 50 -4.93 19.69 26.39
C LYS A 50 -6.16 18.83 26.14
N ASP A 51 -6.20 18.03 25.06
CA ASP A 51 -7.45 17.39 24.60
C ASP A 51 -7.45 15.85 24.58
N MET A 52 -6.36 15.18 25.00
CA MET A 52 -6.24 13.71 25.17
C MET A 52 -6.81 12.80 24.05
N SER A 53 -7.05 13.32 22.84
CA SER A 53 -7.42 12.50 21.68
C SER A 53 -6.15 11.92 21.06
N LEU A 54 -5.75 10.78 21.59
CA LEU A 54 -4.43 10.20 21.38
C LEU A 54 -4.28 9.45 20.03
N ILE A 55 -5.38 8.96 19.45
CA ILE A 55 -5.34 7.99 18.34
C ILE A 55 -4.56 8.49 17.10
N PRO A 56 -4.74 9.73 16.58
CA PRO A 56 -4.01 10.18 15.39
C PRO A 56 -2.53 10.44 15.65
N ALA A 57 -2.20 10.99 16.83
CA ALA A 57 -0.83 11.33 17.20
C ALA A 57 -0.01 10.10 17.58
N GLU A 58 -0.61 9.16 18.32
CA GLU A 58 -0.03 7.83 18.59
C GLU A 58 0.29 7.10 17.30
N ARG A 59 -0.62 7.13 16.31
CA ARG A 59 -0.37 6.52 15.00
C ARG A 59 0.82 7.15 14.29
N ASP A 60 0.89 8.48 14.22
CA ASP A 60 2.01 9.18 13.59
C ASP A 60 3.32 8.87 14.30
N LEU A 61 3.31 8.78 15.64
CA LEU A 61 4.46 8.46 16.47
C LEU A 61 4.96 7.02 16.24
N LEU A 62 4.06 6.04 16.14
CA LEU A 62 4.40 4.64 15.81
C LEU A 62 5.01 4.52 14.41
N ILE A 63 4.44 5.19 13.41
CA ILE A 63 4.99 5.21 12.04
C ILE A 63 6.37 5.87 12.05
N THR A 64 6.55 6.96 12.80
CA THR A 64 7.82 7.68 12.92
C THR A 64 8.92 6.81 13.53
N ALA A 65 8.61 6.06 14.58
CA ALA A 65 9.56 5.11 15.19
C ALA A 65 10.01 4.04 14.18
N GLN A 66 9.07 3.45 13.42
CA GLN A 66 9.40 2.46 12.40
C GLN A 66 10.24 3.03 11.25
N LEU A 67 9.98 4.26 10.81
CA LEU A 67 10.79 4.92 9.80
C LEU A 67 12.19 5.28 10.32
N LYS A 68 12.32 5.65 11.60
CA LYS A 68 13.62 5.89 12.26
C LYS A 68 14.50 4.63 12.21
N ASP A 69 13.90 3.50 12.55
CA ASP A 69 14.59 2.20 12.54
C ASP A 69 15.09 1.84 11.14
N LEU A 70 14.28 2.04 10.10
CA LEU A 70 14.71 1.87 8.71
C LEU A 70 15.81 2.86 8.34
N LEU A 71 15.69 4.14 8.71
CA LEU A 71 16.72 5.14 8.43
C LEU A 71 18.08 4.82 9.07
N ASN A 72 18.07 4.25 10.28
CA ASN A 72 19.29 3.83 10.97
C ASN A 72 20.07 2.76 10.20
N VAL A 73 19.37 1.92 9.43
CA VAL A 73 19.99 0.91 8.55
C VAL A 73 20.47 1.54 7.25
N ILE A 74 19.69 2.46 6.67
CA ILE A 74 19.95 3.08 5.36
C ILE A 74 21.13 4.07 5.37
N LYS A 75 21.21 4.91 6.41
CA LYS A 75 22.26 5.93 6.57
C LYS A 75 22.77 5.94 8.02
N PRO A 76 23.70 5.04 8.39
CA PRO A 76 24.32 5.02 9.70
C PRO A 76 25.06 6.32 10.05
N ASP A 77 25.57 7.05 9.04
CA ASP A 77 26.43 8.23 9.20
C ASP A 77 25.68 9.57 9.12
N ALA A 78 24.37 9.58 8.83
CA ALA A 78 23.56 10.80 8.82
C ALA A 78 23.09 11.23 10.23
N ARG A 79 23.84 10.81 11.26
CA ARG A 79 23.40 10.76 12.66
C ARG A 79 23.50 12.08 13.43
N ASP A 80 24.34 13.02 13.03
CA ASP A 80 24.73 14.07 13.98
C ASP A 80 23.77 15.28 14.05
N GLU A 81 22.99 15.56 12.99
CA GLU A 81 21.98 16.65 13.04
C GLU A 81 20.67 16.26 13.76
N LEU A 82 20.42 14.96 13.95
CA LEU A 82 19.12 14.46 14.43
C LEU A 82 19.17 13.94 15.87
N ALA A 83 20.36 13.63 16.39
CA ALA A 83 20.57 13.16 17.76
C ALA A 83 20.14 14.20 18.83
N GLU A 84 20.24 15.49 18.52
CA GLU A 84 19.95 16.58 19.46
C GLU A 84 18.45 16.84 19.63
N LEU A 85 17.69 16.71 18.54
CA LEU A 85 16.22 16.72 18.53
C LEU A 85 15.64 15.49 19.22
N ILE A 86 16.27 14.32 19.03
CA ILE A 86 15.89 13.08 19.71
C ILE A 86 16.22 13.14 21.20
N LYS A 87 17.36 13.73 21.61
CA LYS A 87 17.66 14.00 23.02
C LYS A 87 16.63 14.89 23.70
N THR A 88 16.09 15.86 22.96
CA THR A 88 15.05 16.76 23.45
C THR A 88 13.71 16.02 23.62
N ALA A 89 13.41 15.08 22.72
CA ALA A 89 12.23 14.20 22.83
C ALA A 89 12.39 13.13 23.94
N ASP A 90 13.58 12.54 24.09
CA ASP A 90 13.92 11.62 25.18
C ASP A 90 13.87 12.29 26.55
N GLY A 91 14.37 13.53 26.66
CA GLY A 91 14.35 14.33 27.88
C GLY A 91 12.95 14.74 28.37
N LEU A 92 11.92 14.57 27.52
CA LEU A 92 10.51 14.81 27.85
C LEU A 92 9.72 13.50 28.03
N GLY A 93 10.37 12.32 28.01
CA GLY A 93 9.74 11.02 28.30
C GLY A 93 9.85 9.99 27.18
N GLY A 94 11.03 9.84 26.58
CA GLY A 94 11.32 8.77 25.62
C GLY A 94 11.62 7.43 26.29
N GLU A 95 10.68 6.89 27.06
CA GLU A 95 10.54 5.43 27.07
C GLU A 95 9.92 5.06 25.73
N SER A 96 10.30 3.91 25.15
CA SER A 96 9.85 3.50 23.82
C SER A 96 8.36 3.78 23.68
N VAL A 97 7.91 4.35 22.57
CA VAL A 97 6.49 4.66 22.33
C VAL A 97 5.59 3.45 22.63
N GLU A 98 6.13 2.26 22.38
CA GLU A 98 5.52 0.97 22.73
C GLU A 98 5.41 0.74 24.24
N ASP A 99 6.40 1.15 25.03
CA ASP A 99 6.43 1.11 26.50
C ASP A 99 5.49 2.17 27.10
N LEU A 100 5.46 3.39 26.55
CA LEU A 100 4.54 4.45 26.98
C LEU A 100 3.08 4.04 26.77
N ILE A 101 2.77 3.49 25.59
CA ILE A 101 1.42 3.01 25.26
C ILE A 101 1.04 1.81 26.14
N ARG A 102 1.96 0.87 26.41
CA ARG A 102 1.70 -0.27 27.33
C ARG A 102 1.61 0.15 28.80
N THR A 103 2.21 1.28 29.17
CA THR A 103 2.09 1.86 30.52
C THR A 103 0.72 2.51 30.73
N ILE A 104 0.15 3.11 29.66
CA ILE A 104 -1.18 3.72 29.68
C ILE A 104 -2.29 2.67 29.50
N ASP A 105 -2.09 1.69 28.63
CA ASP A 105 -3.00 0.55 28.40
C ASP A 105 -2.19 -0.72 28.08
N PRO A 106 -1.96 -1.60 29.09
CA PRO A 106 -1.18 -2.83 28.94
C PRO A 106 -1.75 -3.81 27.90
N ASP A 107 -3.05 -3.72 27.61
CA ASP A 107 -3.76 -4.58 26.67
C ASP A 107 -3.84 -3.97 25.26
N PHE A 108 -3.28 -2.76 25.06
CA PHE A 108 -3.29 -2.08 23.77
C PHE A 108 -2.48 -2.83 22.72
N LYS A 109 -3.19 -3.67 21.95
CA LYS A 109 -2.66 -4.27 20.74
C LYS A 109 -2.69 -3.22 19.65
N VAL A 110 -1.54 -2.61 19.40
CA VAL A 110 -1.33 -1.76 18.22
C VAL A 110 -1.84 -2.53 17.00
N ALA A 111 -2.98 -2.09 16.47
CA ALA A 111 -3.59 -2.75 15.34
C ALA A 111 -2.59 -2.74 14.17
N THR A 112 -2.48 -3.87 13.48
CA THR A 112 -1.54 -4.20 12.39
C THR A 112 -1.49 -3.19 11.22
N PHE A 113 -2.33 -2.16 11.26
CA PHE A 113 -2.45 -1.06 10.31
C PHE A 113 -1.40 0.07 10.48
N SER A 114 -0.67 0.12 11.59
CA SER A 114 0.38 1.12 11.81
C SER A 114 1.74 0.71 11.23
N ARG A 115 1.90 -0.53 10.75
CA ARG A 115 3.14 -1.01 10.14
C ARG A 115 3.34 -0.35 8.78
N VAL A 116 4.48 0.31 8.60
CA VAL A 116 4.95 0.81 7.31
C VAL A 116 5.05 -0.38 6.34
N SER A 117 4.31 -0.35 5.22
CA SER A 117 4.49 -1.35 4.15
C SER A 117 5.61 -0.91 3.25
N VAL A 118 6.81 -1.38 3.56
CA VAL A 118 8.05 -1.15 2.80
C VAL A 118 7.89 -1.61 1.35
N GLU A 119 7.20 -2.73 1.13
CA GLU A 119 6.92 -3.27 -0.20
C GLU A 119 5.99 -2.34 -1.00
N ALA A 120 4.95 -1.80 -0.36
CA ALA A 120 4.06 -0.85 -1.01
C ALA A 120 4.78 0.45 -1.35
N ALA A 121 5.67 0.92 -0.47
CA ALA A 121 6.48 2.11 -0.71
C ALA A 121 7.47 1.91 -1.86
N ALA A 122 8.14 0.76 -1.95
CA ALA A 122 9.02 0.42 -3.07
C ALA A 122 8.25 0.34 -4.39
N ILE A 123 7.09 -0.33 -4.39
CA ILE A 123 6.22 -0.42 -5.57
C ILE A 123 5.74 0.97 -5.99
N ALA A 124 5.40 1.84 -5.03
CA ALA A 124 5.07 3.24 -5.29
C ALA A 124 6.24 4.02 -5.89
N ALA A 125 7.45 3.87 -5.34
CA ALA A 125 8.62 4.64 -5.79
C ALA A 125 9.07 4.23 -7.19
N ASP A 126 9.13 2.92 -7.48
CA ASP A 126 9.66 2.44 -8.75
C ASP A 126 8.59 2.36 -9.85
N GLN A 127 7.51 1.63 -9.61
CA GLN A 127 6.52 1.40 -10.67
C GLN A 127 5.80 2.67 -11.07
N SER A 128 5.51 3.57 -10.13
CA SER A 128 4.90 4.85 -10.47
C SER A 128 5.88 5.77 -11.20
N TYR A 129 7.19 5.72 -10.90
CA TYR A 129 8.18 6.42 -11.70
C TYR A 129 8.14 5.92 -13.15
N GLN A 130 8.26 4.61 -13.38
CA GLN A 130 8.22 4.02 -14.71
C GLN A 130 6.91 4.34 -15.47
N ALA A 131 5.77 4.23 -14.80
CA ALA A 131 4.46 4.53 -15.39
C ALA A 131 4.28 6.01 -15.77
N LEU A 132 4.99 6.91 -15.09
CA LEU A 132 4.90 8.34 -15.28
C LEU A 132 6.03 8.93 -16.13
N LEU A 133 7.07 8.16 -16.48
CA LEU A 133 8.20 8.61 -17.31
C LEU A 133 7.77 9.31 -18.61
N ARG A 134 6.71 8.80 -19.25
CA ARG A 134 6.13 9.40 -20.47
C ARG A 134 5.62 10.83 -20.30
N ARG A 135 5.48 11.33 -19.06
CA ARG A 135 5.08 12.71 -18.72
C ARG A 135 6.27 13.63 -18.45
N GLY A 136 7.50 13.12 -18.64
CA GLY A 136 8.74 13.82 -18.33
C GLY A 136 9.37 13.29 -17.05
N GLU A 137 10.70 13.25 -17.04
CA GLU A 137 11.48 12.66 -15.95
C GLU A 137 11.30 13.41 -14.63
N THR A 138 11.37 14.75 -14.64
CA THR A 138 11.16 15.59 -13.46
C THR A 138 9.77 15.37 -12.85
N PHE A 139 8.75 15.26 -13.70
CA PHE A 139 7.38 14.99 -13.27
C PHE A 139 7.28 13.60 -12.64
N ALA A 140 7.82 12.58 -13.32
CA ALA A 140 7.78 11.20 -12.86
C ALA A 140 8.47 11.06 -11.50
N LYS A 141 9.64 11.68 -11.34
CA LYS A 141 10.39 11.72 -10.08
C LYS A 141 9.55 12.33 -8.96
N GLY A 142 9.14 13.60 -9.08
CA GLY A 142 8.41 14.28 -8.01
C GLY A 142 7.06 13.63 -7.67
N ALA A 143 6.32 13.14 -8.67
CA ALA A 143 5.07 12.45 -8.44
C ALA A 143 5.29 11.09 -7.73
N SER A 144 6.26 10.29 -8.17
CA SER A 144 6.57 8.98 -7.55
C SER A 144 7.04 9.12 -6.10
N GLU A 145 7.90 10.09 -5.81
CA GLU A 145 8.35 10.41 -4.44
C GLU A 145 7.16 10.83 -3.56
N THR A 146 6.25 11.67 -4.07
CA THR A 146 5.03 12.06 -3.36
C THR A 146 4.11 10.87 -3.08
N ILE A 147 3.96 9.96 -4.05
CA ILE A 147 3.11 8.76 -3.90
C ILE A 147 3.72 7.82 -2.86
N ALA A 148 5.03 7.56 -2.94
CA ALA A 148 5.74 6.72 -1.98
C ALA A 148 5.67 7.31 -0.56
N GLN A 149 5.91 8.60 -0.40
CA GLN A 149 5.73 9.31 0.86
C GLN A 149 4.29 9.17 1.39
N GLY A 150 3.30 9.32 0.50
CA GLY A 150 1.89 9.16 0.84
C GLY A 150 1.55 7.75 1.33
N VAL A 151 2.13 6.72 0.71
CA VAL A 151 1.97 5.32 1.14
C VAL A 151 2.60 5.09 2.51
N LEU A 152 3.84 5.57 2.72
CA LEU A 152 4.57 5.44 3.99
C LEU A 152 3.82 6.10 5.15
N GLN A 153 3.20 7.26 4.91
CA GLN A 153 2.46 8.03 5.92
C GLN A 153 0.96 7.70 5.98
N GLY A 154 0.47 6.73 5.19
CA GLY A 154 -0.95 6.36 5.16
C GLY A 154 -1.89 7.48 4.68
N TRP A 155 -1.43 8.35 3.77
CA TRP A 155 -2.26 9.40 3.18
C TRP A 155 -3.36 8.82 2.29
N GLY A 156 -4.57 9.38 2.39
CA GLY A 156 -5.62 9.14 1.41
C GLY A 156 -5.29 9.76 0.05
N SER A 157 -5.82 9.19 -1.04
CA SER A 157 -5.53 9.61 -2.41
C SER A 157 -5.81 11.09 -2.70
N ALA A 158 -6.77 11.71 -2.01
CA ALA A 158 -7.06 13.13 -2.14
C ALA A 158 -5.91 14.01 -1.61
N ARG A 159 -5.28 13.62 -0.51
CA ARG A 159 -4.11 14.31 0.04
C ARG A 159 -2.90 14.13 -0.87
N VAL A 160 -2.67 12.91 -1.37
CA VAL A 160 -1.62 12.63 -2.37
C VAL A 160 -1.82 13.50 -3.61
N ALA A 161 -3.05 13.62 -4.13
CA ALA A 161 -3.34 14.47 -5.29
C ALA A 161 -3.02 15.94 -5.04
N LYS A 162 -3.35 16.47 -3.86
CA LYS A 162 -3.01 17.85 -3.46
C LYS A 162 -1.50 18.06 -3.38
N ALA A 163 -0.76 17.07 -2.88
CA ALA A 163 0.70 17.10 -2.80
C ALA A 163 1.35 17.05 -4.19
N ILE A 164 0.91 16.13 -5.07
CA ILE A 164 1.37 16.04 -6.46
C ILE A 164 1.16 17.37 -7.18
N LYS A 165 -0.03 17.97 -7.05
CA LYS A 165 -0.32 19.28 -7.66
C LYS A 165 0.53 20.43 -7.12
N ARG A 166 0.99 20.36 -5.86
CA ARG A 166 1.88 21.38 -5.28
C ARG A 166 3.32 21.23 -5.75
N GLN A 167 3.77 20.00 -5.95
CA GLN A 167 5.15 19.70 -6.34
C GLN A 167 5.35 19.64 -7.87
N THR A 168 4.26 19.60 -8.64
CA THR A 168 4.28 19.47 -10.09
C THR A 168 3.28 20.42 -10.74
N GLU A 169 3.41 20.62 -12.04
CA GLU A 169 2.47 21.44 -12.83
C GLU A 169 1.21 20.66 -13.28
N ALA A 170 0.86 19.56 -12.60
CA ALA A 170 -0.32 18.78 -12.93
C ALA A 170 -1.62 19.57 -12.74
N THR A 171 -2.56 19.42 -13.68
CA THR A 171 -3.95 19.82 -13.45
C THR A 171 -4.58 19.02 -12.30
N GLN A 172 -5.57 19.57 -11.60
CA GLN A 172 -6.27 18.87 -10.51
C GLN A 172 -6.83 17.50 -10.93
N ARG A 173 -7.36 17.42 -12.15
CA ARG A 173 -7.89 16.19 -12.73
C ARG A 173 -6.78 15.16 -12.95
N ALA A 174 -5.64 15.57 -13.50
CA ALA A 174 -4.50 14.68 -13.72
C ALA A 174 -3.91 14.20 -12.39
N ALA A 175 -3.67 15.12 -11.44
CA ALA A 175 -3.14 14.79 -10.13
C ALA A 175 -4.05 13.81 -9.37
N SER A 176 -5.37 13.99 -9.43
CA SER A 176 -6.33 13.09 -8.76
C SER A 176 -6.36 11.69 -9.38
N MET A 177 -6.30 11.61 -10.71
CA MET A 177 -6.24 10.33 -11.43
C MET A 177 -4.92 9.59 -11.16
N ILE A 178 -3.79 10.30 -11.19
CA ILE A 178 -2.46 9.75 -10.88
C ILE A 178 -2.43 9.26 -9.44
N ALA A 179 -2.78 10.11 -8.48
CA ALA A 179 -2.78 9.75 -7.07
C ALA A 179 -3.63 8.51 -6.81
N ARG A 180 -4.84 8.43 -7.39
CA ARG A 180 -5.70 7.26 -7.23
C ARG A 180 -5.09 6.00 -7.83
N THR A 181 -4.64 6.09 -9.08
CA THR A 181 -4.13 4.93 -9.83
C THR A 181 -2.87 4.38 -9.18
N GLU A 182 -1.93 5.26 -8.85
CA GLU A 182 -0.63 4.85 -8.35
C GLU A 182 -0.66 4.42 -6.88
N THR A 183 -1.54 5.01 -6.05
CA THR A 183 -1.76 4.50 -4.68
C THR A 183 -2.40 3.10 -4.71
N VAL A 184 -3.34 2.86 -5.63
CA VAL A 184 -3.91 1.51 -5.82
C VAL A 184 -2.86 0.54 -6.34
N ARG A 185 -1.98 0.96 -7.26
CA ARG A 185 -0.85 0.15 -7.77
C ARG A 185 0.06 -0.30 -6.64
N ALA A 186 0.47 0.64 -5.80
CA ALA A 186 1.29 0.38 -4.61
C ALA A 186 0.64 -0.65 -3.67
N ALA A 187 -0.61 -0.41 -3.28
CA ALA A 187 -1.32 -1.28 -2.33
C ALA A 187 -1.64 -2.67 -2.90
N ALA A 188 -2.11 -2.75 -4.14
CA ALA A 188 -2.45 -4.01 -4.80
C ALA A 188 -1.19 -4.82 -5.13
N GLY A 189 -0.13 -4.17 -5.59
CA GLY A 189 1.16 -4.79 -5.83
C GLY A 189 1.77 -5.39 -4.55
N ALA A 190 1.74 -4.64 -3.44
CA ALA A 190 2.26 -5.13 -2.16
C ALA A 190 1.44 -6.32 -1.63
N SER A 191 0.12 -6.25 -1.76
CA SER A 191 -0.77 -7.36 -1.39
C SER A 191 -0.50 -8.60 -2.26
N LYS A 192 -0.37 -8.42 -3.58
CA LYS A 192 0.01 -9.48 -4.50
C LYS A 192 1.35 -10.11 -4.12
N GLN A 193 2.38 -9.32 -3.82
CA GLN A 193 3.68 -9.83 -3.42
C GLN A 193 3.60 -10.64 -2.12
N ARG A 194 2.83 -10.16 -1.13
CA ARG A 194 2.59 -10.93 0.10
C ARG A 194 1.92 -12.26 -0.18
N TYR A 195 0.89 -12.29 -1.03
CA TYR A 195 0.21 -13.53 -1.40
C TYR A 195 1.17 -14.52 -2.07
N VAL A 196 2.00 -14.06 -3.01
CA VAL A 196 3.00 -14.89 -3.69
C VAL A 196 4.03 -15.44 -2.69
N ASN A 197 4.57 -14.58 -1.81
CA ASN A 197 5.53 -14.99 -0.78
C ASN A 197 4.92 -16.01 0.20
N SER A 198 3.62 -15.92 0.49
CA SER A 198 2.89 -16.89 1.31
C SER A 198 2.42 -18.13 0.53
N GLY A 199 2.89 -18.36 -0.71
CA GLY A 199 2.53 -19.54 -1.50
C GLY A 199 1.10 -19.56 -2.04
N VAL A 200 0.37 -18.44 -1.96
CA VAL A 200 -0.97 -18.28 -2.53
C VAL A 200 -0.83 -18.07 -4.04
N ASN A 201 -1.47 -18.92 -4.83
CA ASN A 201 -1.35 -18.92 -6.29
C ASN A 201 -2.61 -18.39 -7.01
N TYR A 202 -3.73 -18.25 -6.30
CA TYR A 202 -5.02 -17.88 -6.90
C TYR A 202 -5.66 -16.71 -6.17
N GLY A 203 -6.39 -15.89 -6.92
CA GLY A 203 -7.07 -14.71 -6.40
C GLY A 203 -8.41 -14.52 -7.06
N ILE A 204 -9.35 -13.95 -6.30
CA ILE A 204 -10.66 -13.53 -6.77
C ILE A 204 -10.55 -12.04 -7.10
N TRP A 205 -10.97 -11.68 -8.31
CA TRP A 205 -11.01 -10.28 -8.74
C TRP A 205 -12.23 -9.58 -8.15
N ILE A 206 -12.03 -8.57 -7.32
CA ILE A 206 -13.12 -7.79 -6.74
C ILE A 206 -13.12 -6.39 -7.31
N THR A 207 -14.31 -5.89 -7.66
CA THR A 207 -14.50 -4.54 -8.19
C THR A 207 -15.19 -3.65 -7.16
N VAL A 208 -15.53 -2.43 -7.57
CA VAL A 208 -16.57 -1.64 -6.88
C VAL A 208 -17.95 -2.00 -7.45
N ILE A 209 -19.00 -1.66 -6.71
CA ILE A 209 -20.39 -1.95 -7.09
C ILE A 209 -20.88 -1.03 -8.22
N THR A 210 -20.62 0.26 -8.11
CA THR A 210 -21.07 1.28 -9.06
C THR A 210 -19.89 1.88 -9.81
N GLU A 211 -20.16 2.51 -10.96
CA GLU A 211 -19.15 3.24 -11.75
C GLU A 211 -17.91 2.37 -12.08
N VAL A 212 -18.16 1.10 -12.37
CA VAL A 212 -17.16 0.12 -12.79
C VAL A 212 -17.22 -0.03 -14.32
N CYS A 213 -16.07 -0.19 -14.97
CA CYS A 213 -16.04 -0.33 -16.42
C CYS A 213 -16.55 -1.70 -16.88
N SER A 214 -17.00 -1.79 -18.13
CA SER A 214 -17.61 -2.99 -18.74
C SER A 214 -16.76 -4.26 -18.63
N TRP A 215 -15.42 -4.13 -18.70
CA TRP A 215 -14.48 -5.25 -18.55
C TRP A 215 -14.28 -5.67 -17.10
N CYS A 216 -14.14 -4.71 -16.17
CA CYS A 216 -13.99 -5.04 -14.75
C CYS A 216 -15.24 -5.74 -14.22
N VAL A 217 -16.45 -5.35 -14.67
CA VAL A 217 -17.70 -6.06 -14.33
C VAL A 217 -17.63 -7.54 -14.72
N GLY A 218 -17.11 -7.85 -15.91
CA GLY A 218 -16.95 -9.24 -16.37
C GLY A 218 -15.93 -10.02 -15.53
N LYS A 219 -14.90 -9.34 -15.01
CA LYS A 219 -13.89 -9.98 -14.14
C LYS A 219 -14.38 -10.14 -12.69
N GLY A 220 -15.33 -9.33 -12.24
CA GLY A 220 -15.82 -9.35 -10.85
C GLY A 220 -16.27 -10.74 -10.39
N GLY A 221 -15.68 -11.21 -9.29
CA GLY A 221 -15.91 -12.52 -8.66
C GLY A 221 -15.31 -13.72 -9.39
N GLN A 222 -14.62 -13.50 -10.51
CA GLN A 222 -13.90 -14.58 -11.20
C GLN A 222 -12.57 -14.88 -10.50
N ILE A 223 -12.15 -16.14 -10.58
CA ILE A 223 -10.89 -16.64 -10.00
C ILE A 223 -9.83 -16.69 -11.11
N TYR A 224 -8.65 -16.16 -10.82
CA TYR A 224 -7.50 -16.17 -11.71
C TYR A 224 -6.25 -16.64 -10.97
N LYS A 225 -5.19 -16.96 -11.71
CA LYS A 225 -3.87 -17.05 -11.10
C LYS A 225 -3.40 -15.66 -10.69
N ILE A 226 -2.83 -15.55 -9.49
CA ILE A 226 -2.36 -14.26 -8.95
C ILE A 226 -1.31 -13.61 -9.85
N GLU A 227 -0.42 -14.41 -10.44
CA GLU A 227 0.64 -13.92 -11.35
C GLU A 227 0.06 -13.13 -12.54
N ASP A 228 -1.07 -13.57 -13.08
CA ASP A 228 -1.73 -12.95 -14.24
C ASP A 228 -2.63 -11.75 -13.86
N MET A 229 -2.91 -11.56 -12.56
CA MET A 229 -3.73 -10.44 -12.10
C MET A 229 -2.90 -9.17 -12.00
N VAL A 230 -3.23 -8.19 -12.84
CA VAL A 230 -2.60 -6.86 -12.84
C VAL A 230 -3.61 -5.82 -12.36
N ILE A 231 -3.38 -5.20 -11.22
CA ILE A 231 -4.23 -4.12 -10.69
C ILE A 231 -3.33 -2.94 -10.28
N PRO A 232 -3.66 -1.69 -10.68
CA PRO A 232 -4.78 -1.27 -11.53
C PRO A 232 -4.55 -1.62 -13.01
N GLN A 233 -5.63 -1.94 -13.73
CA GLN A 233 -5.56 -2.17 -15.19
C GLN A 233 -5.66 -0.90 -16.02
N HIS A 234 -6.29 0.13 -15.48
CA HIS A 234 -6.58 1.36 -16.18
C HIS A 234 -6.58 2.55 -15.22
N PRO A 235 -6.49 3.79 -15.75
CA PRO A 235 -6.67 4.98 -14.93
C PRO A 235 -7.98 4.92 -14.12
N ASN A 236 -7.92 5.32 -12.86
CA ASN A 236 -9.04 5.26 -11.90
C ASN A 236 -9.60 3.86 -11.63
N CYS A 237 -8.86 2.79 -11.93
CA CYS A 237 -9.27 1.44 -11.52
C CYS A 237 -9.40 1.37 -9.99
N ARG A 238 -10.47 0.72 -9.51
CA ARG A 238 -10.79 0.55 -8.08
C ARG A 238 -10.89 -0.92 -7.68
N CYS A 239 -10.38 -1.80 -8.52
CA CYS A 239 -10.41 -3.23 -8.27
C CYS A 239 -9.36 -3.63 -7.25
N THR A 240 -9.52 -4.81 -6.66
CA THR A 240 -8.57 -5.41 -5.73
C THR A 240 -8.55 -6.93 -5.89
N ILE A 241 -7.59 -7.59 -5.23
CA ILE A 241 -7.41 -9.03 -5.24
C ILE A 241 -7.69 -9.56 -3.84
N ILE A 242 -8.65 -10.49 -3.74
CA ILE A 242 -8.83 -11.31 -2.54
C ILE A 242 -8.11 -12.65 -2.76
N PRO A 243 -7.23 -13.10 -1.86
CA PRO A 243 -6.52 -14.35 -2.03
C PRO A 243 -7.48 -15.54 -1.92
N VAL A 244 -7.19 -16.62 -2.65
CA VAL A 244 -7.89 -17.90 -2.47
C VAL A 244 -6.92 -19.06 -2.69
N THR A 245 -7.09 -20.14 -1.92
CA THR A 245 -6.28 -21.35 -2.07
C THR A 245 -7.18 -22.56 -2.36
N PRO A 246 -6.65 -23.63 -3.00
CA PRO A 246 -7.38 -24.88 -3.14
C PRO A 246 -7.83 -25.46 -1.80
N GLY A 247 -7.01 -25.33 -0.74
CA GLY A 247 -7.36 -25.78 0.61
C GLY A 247 -8.57 -25.04 1.17
N TRP A 248 -8.59 -23.71 1.07
CA TRP A 248 -9.72 -22.90 1.53
C TRP A 248 -11.01 -23.22 0.78
N ALA A 249 -10.90 -23.44 -0.54
CA ALA A 249 -12.03 -23.82 -1.36
C ALA A 249 -12.56 -25.22 -1.00
N LYS A 250 -11.68 -26.20 -0.73
CA LYS A 250 -12.08 -27.57 -0.35
C LYS A 250 -12.77 -27.63 1.01
N ASN A 251 -12.30 -26.81 1.95
CA ASN A 251 -12.80 -26.76 3.32
C ASN A 251 -13.95 -25.75 3.47
N ASP A 252 -14.50 -25.25 2.36
CA ASP A 252 -15.59 -24.28 2.30
C ASP A 252 -15.39 -23.04 3.22
N LEU A 253 -14.12 -22.60 3.34
CA LEU A 253 -13.75 -21.38 4.07
C LEU A 253 -14.03 -20.09 3.29
N ILE A 254 -14.44 -20.23 2.04
CA ILE A 254 -14.82 -19.14 1.15
C ILE A 254 -16.25 -19.36 0.70
N ASP A 255 -17.11 -18.37 0.97
CA ASP A 255 -18.49 -18.37 0.49
C ASP A 255 -18.54 -17.92 -0.98
N PHE A 256 -18.45 -18.90 -1.88
CA PHE A 256 -18.57 -18.64 -3.32
C PHE A 256 -19.97 -18.20 -3.74
N ASN A 257 -21.02 -18.51 -2.98
CA ASN A 257 -22.36 -18.03 -3.27
C ASN A 257 -22.45 -16.54 -2.99
N ALA A 258 -21.91 -16.06 -1.86
CA ALA A 258 -21.82 -14.63 -1.56
C ALA A 258 -21.00 -13.86 -2.61
N ILE A 259 -19.94 -14.48 -3.14
CA ILE A 259 -19.15 -13.89 -4.24
C ILE A 259 -19.97 -13.80 -5.53
N ALA A 260 -20.70 -14.85 -5.88
CA ALA A 260 -21.58 -14.86 -7.06
C ALA A 260 -22.70 -13.80 -6.93
N ASP A 261 -23.36 -13.74 -5.77
CA ASP A 261 -24.39 -12.73 -5.46
C ASP A 261 -23.81 -11.31 -5.53
N TYR A 262 -22.59 -11.12 -5.00
CA TYR A 262 -21.87 -9.86 -5.14
C TYR A 262 -21.67 -9.50 -6.61
N SER A 263 -21.17 -10.42 -7.44
CA SER A 263 -20.95 -10.18 -8.86
C SER A 263 -22.24 -9.86 -9.62
N GLU A 264 -23.35 -10.52 -9.30
CA GLU A 264 -24.65 -10.19 -9.88
C GLU A 264 -25.12 -8.78 -9.48
N ARG A 265 -24.91 -8.39 -8.21
CA ARG A 265 -25.17 -7.01 -7.79
C ARG A 265 -24.33 -6.00 -8.55
N VAL A 266 -23.04 -6.27 -8.78
CA VAL A 266 -22.17 -5.40 -9.59
C VAL A 266 -22.70 -5.28 -11.01
N LYS A 267 -23.04 -6.39 -11.68
CA LYS A 267 -23.58 -6.39 -13.04
C LYS A 267 -24.84 -5.53 -13.12
N LYS A 268 -25.78 -5.74 -12.21
CA LYS A 268 -27.04 -5.00 -12.13
C LYS A 268 -26.83 -3.50 -11.84
N ALA A 269 -25.99 -3.18 -10.85
CA ALA A 269 -25.79 -1.80 -10.40
C ALA A 269 -24.90 -0.98 -11.35
N SER A 270 -24.03 -1.62 -12.12
CA SER A 270 -23.10 -0.93 -13.02
C SER A 270 -23.79 -0.24 -14.19
N GLY A 271 -24.91 -0.77 -14.67
CA GLY A 271 -25.64 -0.26 -15.83
C GLY A 271 -24.87 -0.34 -17.16
N VAL A 272 -23.72 -1.03 -17.20
CA VAL A 272 -22.90 -1.16 -18.41
C VAL A 272 -23.04 -2.55 -19.03
N LYS A 273 -22.86 -2.65 -20.35
CA LYS A 273 -22.79 -3.94 -21.04
C LYS A 273 -21.54 -4.70 -20.56
N VAL A 274 -21.75 -5.88 -19.96
CA VAL A 274 -20.67 -6.75 -19.47
C VAL A 274 -19.81 -7.24 -20.63
N ARG A 275 -18.49 -7.19 -20.48
CA ARG A 275 -17.51 -7.64 -21.48
C ARG A 275 -16.52 -8.64 -20.91
N PHE A 276 -16.26 -9.69 -21.67
CA PHE A 276 -15.28 -10.74 -21.36
C PHE A 276 -14.14 -10.82 -22.38
N ASP A 277 -14.25 -10.06 -23.47
CA ASP A 277 -13.22 -9.95 -24.48
C ASP A 277 -12.06 -9.06 -24.02
N LYS A 278 -10.94 -9.12 -24.76
CA LYS A 278 -9.72 -8.39 -24.43
C LYS A 278 -9.97 -6.88 -24.30
N ALA A 279 -9.61 -6.31 -23.13
CA ALA A 279 -9.70 -4.87 -22.96
C ALA A 279 -8.57 -4.13 -23.69
N PRO A 280 -8.77 -2.86 -24.12
CA PRO A 280 -7.75 -2.06 -24.79
C PRO A 280 -6.45 -1.86 -23.99
N PHE A 281 -6.55 -1.99 -22.67
CA PHE A 281 -5.44 -1.82 -21.72
C PHE A 281 -4.83 -3.16 -21.27
N GLU A 282 -5.30 -4.29 -21.79
CA GLU A 282 -4.75 -5.61 -21.52
C GLU A 282 -3.94 -6.10 -22.72
N ASN A 283 -2.79 -6.73 -22.46
CA ASN A 283 -2.05 -7.46 -23.51
C ASN A 283 -2.73 -8.79 -23.83
N LEU A 284 -3.07 -9.55 -22.79
CA LEU A 284 -3.88 -10.77 -22.84
C LEU A 284 -4.80 -10.79 -21.61
N PRO A 285 -6.09 -11.12 -21.76
CA PRO A 285 -6.97 -11.29 -20.62
C PRO A 285 -6.54 -12.53 -19.81
N PRO A 286 -6.53 -12.47 -18.47
CA PRO A 286 -6.21 -13.63 -17.65
C PRO A 286 -7.26 -14.73 -17.82
N GLU A 287 -6.84 -15.99 -17.79
CA GLU A 287 -7.72 -17.14 -17.93
C GLU A 287 -8.41 -17.44 -16.59
N SER A 288 -9.75 -17.48 -16.60
CA SER A 288 -10.51 -17.77 -15.38
C SER A 288 -10.50 -19.26 -15.05
N ILE A 289 -10.59 -19.57 -13.75
CA ILE A 289 -10.57 -20.93 -13.24
C ILE A 289 -11.90 -21.21 -12.55
N SER A 290 -12.52 -22.34 -12.89
CA SER A 290 -13.76 -22.77 -12.21
C SER A 290 -13.49 -23.19 -10.76
N ILE A 291 -14.50 -23.09 -9.90
CA ILE A 291 -14.39 -23.48 -8.49
C ILE A 291 -14.06 -24.99 -8.39
N GLU A 292 -14.65 -25.83 -9.22
CA GLU A 292 -14.40 -27.28 -9.26
C GLU A 292 -12.96 -27.57 -9.73
N SER A 293 -12.44 -26.77 -10.66
CA SER A 293 -11.04 -26.86 -11.10
C SER A 293 -10.11 -26.46 -9.95
N LEU A 294 -10.42 -25.37 -9.24
CA LEU A 294 -9.67 -24.92 -8.07
C LEU A 294 -9.67 -25.98 -6.96
N LYS A 295 -10.84 -26.55 -6.63
CA LYS A 295 -11.00 -27.62 -5.63
C LYS A 295 -10.26 -28.91 -6.02
N ARG A 296 -10.01 -29.18 -7.32
CA ARG A 296 -9.23 -30.36 -7.74
C ARG A 296 -7.71 -30.19 -7.62
N LYS A 297 -7.22 -28.95 -7.52
CA LYS A 297 -5.78 -28.68 -7.44
C LYS A 297 -5.21 -29.06 -6.07
N ARG A 298 -3.92 -29.40 -6.05
CA ARG A 298 -3.17 -29.63 -4.80
C ARG A 298 -2.99 -28.31 -4.05
N SER A 299 -3.23 -28.33 -2.74
CA SER A 299 -2.84 -27.23 -1.86
C SER A 299 -1.35 -27.37 -1.55
N LYS A 300 -0.58 -26.28 -1.67
CA LYS A 300 0.80 -26.20 -1.16
C LYS A 300 0.85 -25.63 0.26
N LEU A 301 -0.30 -25.18 0.76
CA LEU A 301 -0.56 -24.66 2.11
C LEU A 301 -1.41 -25.65 2.88
#